data_AF-A0A5Q4DAD8-F1
#
_entry.id   AF-A0A5Q4DAD8-F1
#
_cell.length_a   1.000
_cell.length_b   1.000
_cell.length_c   1.000
_cell.angle_alpha   90.00
_cell.angle_beta   90.00
_cell.angle_gamma   90.00
#
_symmetry.space_group_name_H-M   'P 1'
#
loop_
_entity.id
_entity.type
_entity.pdbx_description
1 polymer ?
#
loop_
_entity_poly.entity_id
_entity_poly.type
_entity_poly.pdbx_seq_one_letter_code
_entity_poly.pdbx_strand_id
1 'polypeptide(L)'
;MDSLGHRGVRVSPGRGGVLRPLDSLAQDPCGGKPPSRSLGREVLTMAGALYHALVFLHLVAALVWLGGMFFLGLVGAPVLRRVEPAEVRSRLFHDLGVRFRAVGWGAIGVLLVSGVAILQLRGMLSWTTLSDPAWWGTPIGTALAWKLLAVAAMLAMSAWHDFVAGPRAGRRALSPEKRDRARRRSAFMARANTAMGLLLIYWAMRLARGG
;
A
#
# COMPACT_ATOMS: atom_id res chain seq x y z
N MET A 1 -32.21 -80.41 -31.51
CA MET A 1 -32.80 -80.96 -32.75
C MET A 1 -33.29 -79.75 -33.55
N ASP A 2 -32.39 -78.93 -34.09
CA ASP A 2 -31.61 -79.07 -35.34
C ASP A 2 -32.44 -79.14 -36.64
N SER A 3 -32.02 -78.28 -37.59
CA SER A 3 -32.30 -78.25 -39.04
C SER A 3 -33.68 -77.74 -39.48
N LEU A 4 -33.92 -76.92 -40.50
CA LEU A 4 -33.23 -76.23 -41.63
C LEU A 4 -34.34 -75.27 -42.16
N GLY A 5 -34.18 -74.16 -42.87
CA GLY A 5 -33.09 -73.56 -43.61
C GLY A 5 -33.73 -72.39 -44.40
N HIS A 6 -33.07 -71.24 -44.43
CA HIS A 6 -33.46 -70.13 -45.30
C HIS A 6 -32.27 -69.77 -46.19
N ARG A 7 -32.32 -70.25 -47.45
CA ARG A 7 -31.47 -69.73 -48.53
C ARG A 7 -32.29 -68.70 -49.31
N GLY A 8 -31.91 -67.44 -49.20
CA GLY A 8 -32.39 -66.34 -50.03
C GLY A 8 -31.20 -65.52 -50.49
N VAL A 9 -30.60 -65.93 -51.60
CA VAL A 9 -29.60 -65.16 -52.35
C VAL A 9 -30.29 -63.92 -52.92
N ARG A 10 -29.79 -62.72 -52.62
CA ARG A 10 -30.11 -61.51 -53.38
C ARG A 10 -28.81 -60.81 -53.75
N VAL A 11 -28.42 -60.99 -55.01
CA VAL A 11 -27.36 -60.23 -55.67
C VAL A 11 -27.93 -58.85 -55.99
N SER A 12 -27.24 -57.79 -55.57
CA SER A 12 -27.52 -56.42 -56.00
C SER A 12 -26.24 -55.83 -56.60
N PRO A 13 -26.29 -55.24 -57.80
CA PRO A 13 -25.11 -54.74 -58.51
C PRO A 13 -24.87 -53.26 -58.18
N GLY A 14 -23.62 -52.82 -58.13
CA GLY A 14 -23.32 -51.38 -58.20
C GLY A 14 -22.02 -50.95 -57.55
N ARG A 15 -20.97 -50.92 -58.37
CA ARG A 15 -19.78 -50.06 -58.33
C ARG A 15 -19.73 -48.93 -57.28
N GLY A 16 -18.56 -48.84 -56.63
CA GLY A 16 -17.86 -47.58 -56.43
C GLY A 16 -17.69 -47.14 -54.98
N GLY A 17 -16.43 -47.02 -54.54
CA GLY A 17 -16.08 -46.37 -53.28
C GLY A 17 -15.20 -47.24 -52.41
N VAL A 18 -13.89 -47.16 -52.62
CA VAL A 18 -12.90 -47.60 -51.64
C VAL A 18 -13.22 -46.92 -50.32
N LEU A 19 -13.49 -47.73 -49.30
CA LEU A 19 -13.63 -47.33 -47.90
C LEU A 19 -12.34 -46.60 -47.47
N ARG A 20 -12.41 -45.28 -47.35
CA ARG A 20 -11.46 -44.50 -46.55
C ARG A 20 -11.90 -44.61 -45.09
N PRO A 21 -11.09 -45.16 -44.17
CA PRO A 21 -11.40 -45.14 -42.75
C PRO A 21 -11.57 -43.70 -42.26
N LEU A 22 -12.66 -43.42 -41.55
CA LEU A 22 -12.94 -42.16 -40.85
C LEU A 22 -12.09 -42.01 -39.57
N ASP A 23 -10.91 -42.64 -39.52
CA ASP A 23 -9.97 -42.50 -38.40
C ASP A 23 -8.85 -41.48 -38.70
N SER A 24 -8.83 -40.93 -39.92
CA SER A 24 -7.80 -40.00 -40.41
C SER A 24 -8.18 -38.51 -40.29
N LEU A 25 -9.17 -38.15 -39.46
CA LEU A 25 -9.55 -36.75 -39.18
C LEU A 25 -9.23 -36.28 -37.76
N ALA A 26 -8.47 -37.05 -36.98
CA ALA A 26 -8.13 -36.70 -35.60
C ALA A 26 -6.73 -36.06 -35.42
N GLN A 27 -6.00 -35.76 -36.49
CA GLN A 27 -4.66 -35.16 -36.38
C GLN A 27 -4.43 -34.18 -37.52
N ASP A 28 -4.81 -32.92 -37.29
CA ASP A 28 -4.23 -31.77 -37.97
C ASP A 28 -4.01 -30.64 -36.94
N PRO A 29 -2.98 -29.81 -37.15
CA PRO A 29 -1.87 -29.70 -36.22
C PRO A 29 -1.72 -28.24 -35.83
N CYS A 30 -2.69 -27.71 -35.08
CA CYS A 30 -2.48 -26.45 -34.38
C CYS A 30 -1.63 -26.73 -33.14
N GLY A 31 -0.35 -27.05 -33.37
CA GLY A 31 0.72 -27.15 -32.39
C GLY A 31 1.08 -25.79 -31.78
N GLY A 32 0.07 -25.06 -31.30
CA GLY A 32 0.28 -24.00 -30.34
C GLY A 32 0.68 -24.65 -29.02
N LYS A 33 1.99 -24.72 -28.75
CA LYS A 33 2.51 -25.11 -27.43
C LYS A 33 1.70 -24.30 -26.40
N PRO A 34 0.94 -24.93 -25.48
CA PRO A 34 0.15 -24.18 -24.51
C PRO A 34 1.11 -23.20 -23.81
N PRO A 35 0.71 -21.94 -23.56
CA PRO A 35 1.57 -20.96 -22.92
C PRO A 35 2.23 -21.62 -21.73
N SER A 36 3.57 -21.63 -21.72
CA SER A 36 4.33 -22.49 -20.82
C SER A 36 3.88 -22.20 -19.39
N ARG A 37 3.33 -23.23 -18.73
CA ARG A 37 2.89 -23.13 -17.32
C ARG A 37 4.01 -22.60 -16.41
N SER A 38 5.27 -22.69 -16.84
CA SER A 38 6.44 -22.07 -16.20
C SER A 38 6.43 -20.55 -16.29
N LEU A 39 6.18 -19.95 -17.46
CA LEU A 39 6.17 -18.49 -17.63
C LEU A 39 5.07 -17.83 -16.79
N GLY A 40 3.87 -18.42 -16.77
CA GLY A 40 2.77 -17.95 -15.92
C GLY A 40 3.11 -18.04 -14.42
N ARG A 41 3.80 -19.11 -14.00
CA ARG A 41 4.22 -19.31 -12.60
C ARG A 41 5.33 -18.33 -12.20
N GLU A 42 6.32 -18.12 -13.08
CA GLU A 42 7.40 -17.15 -12.89
C GLU A 42 6.85 -15.73 -12.76
N VAL A 43 5.98 -15.29 -13.67
CA VAL A 43 5.35 -13.96 -13.60
C VAL A 43 4.52 -13.81 -12.32
N LEU A 44 3.76 -14.84 -11.91
CA LEU A 44 2.99 -14.79 -10.65
C LEU A 44 3.91 -14.68 -9.43
N THR A 45 5.04 -15.40 -9.43
CA THR A 45 6.03 -15.32 -8.35
C THR A 45 6.74 -13.98 -8.31
N MET A 46 7.07 -13.39 -9.46
CA MET A 46 7.70 -12.07 -9.53
C MET A 46 6.74 -10.96 -9.07
N ALA A 47 5.48 -11.02 -9.49
CA ALA A 47 4.45 -10.08 -9.05
C ALA A 47 4.22 -10.19 -7.53
N GLY A 48 4.19 -11.42 -7.00
CA GLY A 48 4.16 -11.67 -5.57
C GLY A 48 5.36 -11.06 -4.84
N ALA A 49 6.58 -11.33 -5.30
CA ALA A 49 7.81 -10.81 -4.69
C ALA A 49 7.85 -9.27 -4.70
N LEU A 50 7.47 -8.65 -5.81
CA LEU A 50 7.38 -7.19 -5.95
C LEU A 50 6.38 -6.60 -4.94
N TYR A 51 5.20 -7.19 -4.80
CA TYR A 51 4.21 -6.75 -3.83
C TYR A 51 4.76 -6.79 -2.39
N HIS A 52 5.42 -7.88 -1.99
CA HIS A 52 6.01 -7.99 -0.65
C HIS A 52 7.13 -6.97 -0.44
N ALA A 53 7.98 -6.74 -1.44
CA ALA A 53 9.03 -5.74 -1.38
C ALA A 53 8.46 -4.32 -1.20
N LEU A 54 7.39 -3.98 -1.93
CA LEU A 54 6.70 -2.69 -1.79
C LEU A 54 6.07 -2.52 -0.41
N VAL A 55 5.39 -3.55 0.11
CA VAL A 55 4.82 -3.53 1.46
C VAL A 55 5.92 -3.38 2.51
N PHE A 56 7.01 -4.14 2.39
CA PHE A 56 8.16 -4.01 3.29
C PHE A 56 8.74 -2.60 3.27
N LEU A 57 8.99 -2.05 2.09
CA LEU A 57 9.49 -0.68 1.93
C LEU A 57 8.53 0.37 2.51
N HIS A 58 7.23 0.20 2.29
CA HIS A 58 6.19 1.06 2.86
C HIS A 58 6.21 1.04 4.39
N LEU A 59 6.35 -0.14 4.99
CA LEU A 59 6.42 -0.31 6.44
C LEU A 59 7.70 0.29 7.03
N VAL A 60 8.85 0.07 6.38
CA VAL A 60 10.12 0.68 6.81
C VAL A 60 10.03 2.21 6.75
N ALA A 61 9.48 2.76 5.67
CA ALA A 61 9.27 4.21 5.55
C ALA A 61 8.30 4.73 6.63
N ALA A 62 7.24 3.98 6.95
CA ALA A 62 6.32 4.31 8.05
C ALA A 62 7.05 4.32 9.40
N LEU A 63 7.88 3.30 9.68
CA LEU A 63 8.65 3.21 10.92
C LEU A 63 9.65 4.37 11.06
N VAL A 64 10.36 4.73 10.00
CA VAL A 64 11.29 5.86 10.00
C VAL A 64 10.56 7.17 10.25
N TRP A 65 9.44 7.40 9.56
CA TRP A 65 8.69 8.65 9.67
C TRP A 65 7.96 8.77 11.01
N LEU A 66 7.09 7.81 11.33
CA LEU A 66 6.25 7.84 12.52
C LEU A 66 7.07 7.58 13.79
N GLY A 67 7.98 6.61 13.74
CA GLY A 67 8.88 6.30 14.85
C GLY A 67 9.84 7.45 15.14
N GLY A 68 10.35 8.13 14.11
CA GLY A 68 11.18 9.32 14.30
C GLY A 68 10.41 10.49 14.94
N MET A 69 9.15 10.73 14.55
CA MET A 69 8.32 11.73 15.23
C MET A 69 8.08 11.38 16.70
N PHE A 70 7.76 10.12 17.01
CA PHE A 70 7.57 9.68 18.39
C PHE A 70 8.86 9.79 19.19
N PHE A 71 9.99 9.37 18.63
CA PHE A 71 11.29 9.50 19.27
C PHE A 71 11.60 10.97 19.58
N LEU A 72 11.47 11.87 18.61
CA LEU A 72 11.73 13.30 18.81
C LEU A 72 10.76 13.93 19.80
N GLY A 73 9.48 13.56 19.77
CA GLY A 73 8.47 14.11 20.67
C GLY A 73 8.58 13.61 22.11
N LEU A 74 8.78 12.30 22.29
CA LEU A 74 8.73 11.62 23.58
C LEU A 74 10.09 11.53 24.28
N VAL A 75 11.19 11.49 23.52
CA VAL A 75 12.55 11.30 24.06
C VAL A 75 13.44 12.50 23.75
N GLY A 76 13.57 12.85 22.47
CA GLY A 76 14.47 13.92 22.03
C GLY A 76 14.14 15.27 22.66
N ALA A 77 12.88 15.70 22.59
CA ALA A 77 12.47 17.00 23.12
C ALA A 77 12.60 17.11 24.64
N PRO A 78 12.19 16.11 25.47
CA PRO A 78 12.47 16.15 26.90
C PRO A 78 13.96 16.20 27.25
N VAL A 79 14.81 15.46 26.53
CA VAL A 79 16.27 15.46 26.75
C VAL A 79 16.87 16.83 26.42
N LEU A 80 16.60 17.36 25.22
CA LEU A 80 17.12 18.66 24.79
C LEU A 80 16.62 19.82 25.67
N ARG A 81 15.41 19.71 26.25
CA ARG A 81 14.89 20.74 27.17
C ARG A 81 15.76 20.95 28.42
N ARG A 82 16.55 19.96 28.82
CA ARG A 82 17.45 20.01 29.99
C ARG A 82 18.82 20.63 29.67
N VAL A 83 19.13 20.86 28.40
CA VAL A 83 20.41 21.44 27.98
C VAL A 83 20.41 22.94 28.27
N GLU A 84 21.48 23.40 28.91
CA GLU A 84 21.83 24.82 29.08
C GLU A 84 23.25 25.05 28.56
N PRO A 85 23.58 26.23 28.00
CA PRO A 85 22.74 27.42 27.86
C PRO A 85 21.59 27.27 26.83
N ALA A 86 20.56 28.11 26.96
CA ALA A 86 19.38 28.10 26.10
C ALA A 86 19.71 28.24 24.60
N GLU A 87 20.80 28.92 24.26
CA GLU A 87 21.29 29.10 22.89
C GLU A 87 21.79 27.79 22.28
N VAL A 88 22.45 26.95 23.09
CA VAL A 88 22.92 25.62 22.66
C VAL A 88 21.72 24.69 22.47
N ARG A 89 20.77 24.70 23.42
CA ARG A 89 19.50 23.98 23.30
C ARG A 89 18.75 24.35 22.01
N SER A 90 18.61 25.64 21.72
CA SER A 90 17.90 26.13 20.52
C SER A 90 18.57 25.66 19.22
N ARG A 91 19.91 25.75 19.15
CA ARG A 91 20.70 25.26 18.01
C ARG A 91 20.53 23.75 17.81
N LEU A 92 20.63 22.96 18.87
CA LEU A 92 20.40 21.51 18.79
C LEU A 92 18.98 21.16 18.32
N PHE A 93 17.95 21.85 18.81
CA PHE A 93 16.58 21.66 18.35
C PHE A 93 16.43 21.99 16.86
N HIS A 94 17.06 23.08 16.42
CA HIS A 94 17.04 23.49 15.03
C HIS A 94 17.71 22.45 14.12
N ASP A 95 18.94 22.05 14.45
CA ASP A 95 19.75 21.16 13.60
C ASP A 95 19.14 19.76 13.53
N LEU A 96 18.66 19.24 14.67
CA LEU A 96 17.93 17.99 14.74
C LEU A 96 16.64 18.06 13.91
N GLY A 97 15.90 19.17 14.01
CA GLY A 97 14.68 19.40 13.24
C GLY A 97 14.93 19.49 11.73
N VAL A 98 15.99 20.19 11.30
CA VAL A 98 16.39 20.29 9.88
C VAL A 98 16.76 18.90 9.34
N ARG A 99 17.57 18.14 10.08
CA ARG A 99 18.01 16.82 9.65
C ARG A 99 16.83 15.85 9.59
N PHE A 100 15.97 15.86 10.60
CA PHE A 100 14.78 15.02 10.64
C PHE A 100 13.81 15.38 9.53
N ARG A 101 13.60 16.67 9.23
CA ARG A 101 12.75 17.11 8.13
C ARG A 101 13.18 16.50 6.80
N ALA A 102 14.47 16.55 6.46
CA ALA A 102 14.96 15.94 5.21
C ALA A 102 14.66 14.42 5.15
N VAL A 103 14.91 13.70 6.24
CA VAL A 103 14.64 12.25 6.33
C VAL A 103 13.13 11.96 6.28
N GLY A 104 12.33 12.75 6.99
CA GLY A 104 10.88 12.62 7.09
C GLY A 104 10.19 12.86 5.75
N TRP A 105 10.57 13.89 5.00
CA TRP A 105 10.04 14.13 3.66
C TRP A 105 10.47 13.06 2.65
N GLY A 106 11.69 12.54 2.77
CA GLY A 106 12.10 11.36 1.99
C GLY A 106 11.23 10.14 2.29
N ALA A 107 10.99 9.85 3.56
CA ALA A 107 10.12 8.75 3.99
C ALA A 107 8.65 8.95 3.55
N ILE A 108 8.13 10.17 3.62
CA ILE A 108 6.81 10.54 3.07
C ILE A 108 6.75 10.24 1.57
N GLY A 109 7.76 10.66 0.79
CA GLY A 109 7.80 10.38 -0.64
C GLY A 109 7.72 8.88 -0.94
N VAL A 110 8.51 8.09 -0.20
CA VAL A 110 8.46 6.62 -0.30
C VAL A 110 7.09 6.07 0.09
N LEU A 111 6.46 6.55 1.17
CA LEU A 111 5.14 6.13 1.61
C LEU A 111 4.06 6.38 0.57
N LEU A 112 4.08 7.55 -0.08
CA LEU A 112 3.11 7.92 -1.10
C LEU A 112 3.28 7.04 -2.34
N VAL A 113 4.50 6.91 -2.86
CA VAL A 113 4.80 6.11 -4.06
C VAL A 113 4.49 4.64 -3.82
N SER A 114 4.99 4.06 -2.72
CA SER A 114 4.73 2.66 -2.39
C SER A 114 3.25 2.40 -2.07
N GLY A 115 2.55 3.32 -1.39
CA GLY A 115 1.13 3.19 -1.10
C GLY A 115 0.27 3.16 -2.36
N VAL A 116 0.54 4.05 -3.32
CA VAL A 116 -0.12 4.05 -4.64
C VAL A 116 0.17 2.76 -5.39
N ALA A 117 1.43 2.30 -5.43
CA ALA A 117 1.80 1.06 -6.09
C ALA A 117 1.11 -0.17 -5.48
N ILE A 118 1.01 -0.23 -4.15
CA ILE A 118 0.29 -1.31 -3.43
C ILE A 118 -1.20 -1.30 -3.77
N LEU A 119 -1.85 -0.12 -3.82
CA LEU A 119 -3.27 -0.01 -4.19
C LEU A 119 -3.52 -0.43 -5.64
N GLN A 120 -2.60 -0.08 -6.56
CA GLN A 120 -2.66 -0.52 -7.95
C GLN A 120 -2.54 -2.04 -8.07
N LEU A 121 -1.55 -2.65 -7.41
CA LEU A 121 -1.36 -4.11 -7.44
C LEU A 121 -2.51 -4.88 -6.79
N ARG A 122 -3.23 -4.27 -5.84
CA ARG A 122 -4.46 -4.83 -5.25
C ARG A 122 -5.71 -4.63 -6.10
N GLY A 123 -5.62 -3.96 -7.26
CA GLY A 123 -6.77 -3.65 -8.11
C GLY A 123 -7.74 -2.64 -7.50
N MET A 124 -7.35 -1.96 -6.43
CA MET A 124 -8.20 -0.98 -5.72
C MET A 124 -8.13 0.42 -6.35
N LEU A 125 -7.08 0.71 -7.10
CA LEU A 125 -6.86 2.01 -7.74
C LEU A 125 -7.38 2.01 -9.18
N SER A 126 -8.65 1.63 -9.36
CA SER A 126 -9.36 1.69 -10.63
C SER A 126 -10.40 2.82 -10.60
N TRP A 127 -10.64 3.48 -11.74
CA TRP A 127 -11.63 4.55 -11.80
C TRP A 127 -13.02 4.07 -11.38
N THR A 128 -13.42 2.89 -11.84
CA THR A 128 -14.73 2.29 -11.54
C THR A 128 -14.91 2.00 -10.05
N THR A 129 -13.88 1.52 -9.36
CA THR A 129 -13.92 1.26 -7.91
C THR A 129 -13.96 2.56 -7.10
N LEU A 130 -13.15 3.54 -7.46
CA LEU A 130 -13.05 4.79 -6.69
C LEU A 130 -14.26 5.71 -6.89
N SER A 131 -14.93 5.64 -8.04
CA SER A 131 -16.13 6.43 -8.33
C SER A 131 -17.41 5.86 -7.74
N ASP A 132 -17.38 4.62 -7.22
CA ASP A 132 -18.56 3.93 -6.68
C ASP A 132 -18.76 4.28 -5.18
N PRO A 133 -19.82 5.02 -4.81
CA PRO A 133 -20.12 5.34 -3.41
C PRO A 133 -20.42 4.10 -2.55
N ALA A 134 -20.97 3.03 -3.15
CA ALA A 134 -21.28 1.81 -2.41
C ALA A 134 -20.01 1.08 -1.97
N TRP A 135 -18.96 1.11 -2.80
CA TRP A 135 -17.65 0.55 -2.44
C TRP A 135 -17.05 1.23 -1.21
N TRP A 136 -17.18 2.56 -1.09
CA TRP A 136 -16.71 3.30 0.09
C TRP A 136 -17.47 2.96 1.37
N GLY A 137 -18.68 2.41 1.27
CA GLY A 137 -19.45 1.87 2.39
C GLY A 137 -18.99 0.48 2.86
N THR A 138 -18.15 -0.22 2.08
CA THR A 138 -17.62 -1.53 2.49
C THR A 138 -16.60 -1.39 3.62
N PRO A 139 -16.35 -2.46 4.41
CA PRO A 139 -15.32 -2.45 5.44
C PRO A 139 -13.91 -2.03 4.92
N ILE A 140 -13.53 -2.51 3.74
CA ILE A 140 -12.25 -2.15 3.10
C ILE A 140 -12.24 -0.69 2.65
N GLY A 141 -13.31 -0.23 2.00
CA GLY A 141 -13.43 1.14 1.52
C GLY A 141 -13.40 2.15 2.67
N THR A 142 -14.15 1.90 3.74
CA THR A 142 -14.15 2.74 4.95
C THR A 142 -12.78 2.76 5.64
N ALA A 143 -12.12 1.61 5.79
CA ALA A 143 -10.78 1.54 6.38
C ALA A 143 -9.75 2.31 5.53
N LEU A 144 -9.83 2.21 4.20
CA LEU A 144 -8.97 2.98 3.29
C LEU A 144 -9.25 4.48 3.40
N ALA A 145 -10.51 4.90 3.42
CA ALA A 145 -10.90 6.30 3.55
C ALA A 145 -10.30 6.93 4.82
N TRP A 146 -10.47 6.27 5.96
CA TRP A 146 -9.90 6.74 7.23
C TRP A 146 -8.38 6.75 7.22
N LYS A 147 -7.73 5.76 6.60
CA LYS A 147 -6.27 5.76 6.42
C LYS A 147 -5.82 6.96 5.59
N LEU A 148 -6.46 7.22 4.45
CA LEU A 148 -6.10 8.34 3.57
C LEU A 148 -6.36 9.68 4.23
N LEU A 149 -7.48 9.84 4.94
CA LEU A 149 -7.79 11.04 5.70
C LEU A 149 -6.75 11.29 6.80
N ALA A 150 -6.36 10.24 7.55
CA ALA A 150 -5.32 10.34 8.57
C ALA A 150 -3.96 10.74 7.96
N VAL A 151 -3.55 10.11 6.84
CA VAL A 151 -2.31 10.48 6.13
C VAL A 151 -2.37 11.93 5.66
N ALA A 152 -3.48 12.36 5.05
CA ALA A 152 -3.65 13.74 4.58
C ALA A 152 -3.58 14.75 5.74
N ALA A 153 -4.26 14.47 6.85
CA ALA A 153 -4.22 15.31 8.05
C ALA A 153 -2.80 15.39 8.64
N MET A 154 -2.09 14.26 8.71
CA MET A 154 -0.71 14.21 9.19
C MET A 154 0.27 14.95 8.28
N LEU A 155 0.10 14.86 6.95
CA LEU A 155 0.91 15.60 5.99
C LEU A 155 0.68 17.10 6.10
N ALA A 156 -0.59 17.54 6.19
CA ALA A 156 -0.93 18.94 6.39
C ALA A 156 -0.32 19.48 7.69
N MET A 157 -0.42 18.72 8.78
CA MET A 157 0.17 19.10 10.07
C MET A 157 1.70 19.15 10.01
N SER A 158 2.35 18.17 9.36
CA SER A 158 3.80 18.11 9.18
C SER A 158 4.30 19.30 8.35
N ALA A 159 3.67 19.58 7.22
CA ALA A 159 3.99 20.72 6.37
C ALA A 159 3.81 22.06 7.11
N TRP A 160 2.70 22.22 7.84
CA TRP A 160 2.47 23.40 8.64
C TRP A 160 3.57 23.59 9.70
N HIS A 161 3.89 22.54 10.46
CA HIS A 161 4.93 22.60 11.48
C HIS A 161 6.30 22.95 10.88
N ASP A 162 6.66 22.28 9.80
CA ASP A 162 7.99 22.36 9.20
C ASP A 162 8.25 23.69 8.49
N PHE A 163 7.26 24.22 7.77
CA PHE A 163 7.43 25.42 6.95
C PHE A 163 6.90 26.69 7.63
N VAL A 164 5.93 26.60 8.54
CA VAL A 164 5.29 27.78 9.16
C VAL A 164 5.77 28.01 10.60
N ALA A 165 5.95 26.95 11.39
CA ALA A 165 6.38 27.08 12.78
C ALA A 165 7.91 27.17 12.93
N GLY A 166 8.66 26.44 12.10
CA GLY A 166 10.14 26.44 12.07
C GLY A 166 10.78 27.84 11.98
N PRO A 167 10.37 28.72 11.02
CA PRO A 167 10.96 30.05 10.86
C PRO A 167 10.61 31.05 11.99
N ARG A 168 9.59 30.76 12.81
CA ARG A 168 9.05 31.68 13.83
C ARG A 168 9.54 31.37 15.25
N ALA A 169 10.06 30.17 15.50
CA ALA A 169 10.54 29.76 16.82
C ALA A 169 11.80 30.53 17.28
N GLY A 170 12.61 31.03 16.34
CA GLY A 170 13.85 31.76 16.64
C GLY A 170 13.69 33.24 17.00
N ARG A 171 12.49 33.82 17.00
CA ARG A 171 12.32 35.30 17.04
C ARG A 171 11.53 35.88 18.21
N ARG A 172 11.15 35.10 19.23
CA ARG A 172 10.26 35.62 20.29
C ARG A 172 10.81 35.40 21.70
N ALA A 173 11.36 36.46 22.27
CA ALA A 173 11.33 36.66 23.72
C ALA A 173 9.86 36.82 24.15
N LEU A 174 9.22 35.70 24.49
CA LEU A 174 7.82 35.68 24.91
C LEU A 174 7.70 36.14 26.37
N SER A 175 6.72 37.00 26.66
CA SER A 175 6.33 37.33 28.04
C SER A 175 5.98 36.06 28.83
N PRO A 176 6.07 36.05 30.17
CA PRO A 176 5.82 34.86 31.00
C PRO A 176 4.50 34.13 30.66
N GLU A 177 3.40 34.86 30.50
CA GLU A 177 2.11 34.29 30.10
C GLU A 177 2.11 33.64 28.71
N LYS A 178 2.82 34.27 27.75
CA LYS A 178 2.93 33.75 26.38
C LYS A 178 3.81 32.50 26.33
N ARG A 179 4.80 32.37 27.23
CA ARG A 179 5.62 31.13 27.39
C ARG A 179 4.79 29.96 27.90
N ASP A 180 3.94 30.18 28.90
CA ASP A 180 3.08 29.12 29.44
C ASP A 180 2.02 28.65 28.43
N ARG A 181 1.42 29.59 27.70
CA ARG A 181 0.50 29.26 26.61
C ARG A 181 1.19 28.50 25.48
N ALA A 182 2.43 28.87 25.14
CA ALA A 182 3.25 28.15 24.16
C ALA A 182 3.64 26.74 24.64
N ARG A 183 3.99 26.57 25.92
CA ARG A 183 4.26 25.26 26.54
C ARG A 183 3.03 24.35 26.49
N ARG A 184 1.85 24.86 26.88
CA ARG A 184 0.58 24.12 26.82
C ARG A 184 0.20 23.73 25.38
N ARG A 185 0.37 24.64 24.42
CA ARG A 185 0.14 24.36 22.99
C ARG A 185 1.11 23.33 22.43
N SER A 186 2.40 23.41 22.77
CA SER A 186 3.41 22.43 22.36
C SER A 186 3.11 21.03 22.92
N ALA A 187 2.71 20.94 24.19
CA ALA A 187 2.30 19.67 24.80
C ALA A 187 1.02 19.10 24.18
N PHE A 188 0.03 19.96 23.88
CA PHE A 188 -1.18 19.55 23.18
C PHE A 188 -0.89 19.05 21.77
N MET A 189 -0.08 19.76 20.98
CA MET A 189 0.30 19.34 19.63
C MET A 189 1.07 18.02 19.62
N ALA A 190 1.98 17.80 20.58
CA ALA A 190 2.68 16.52 20.71
C ALA A 190 1.71 15.36 21.00
N ARG A 191 0.72 15.56 21.88
CA ARG A 191 -0.31 14.56 22.18
C ARG A 191 -1.24 14.31 20.99
N ALA A 192 -1.68 15.38 20.31
CA ALA A 192 -2.53 15.27 19.12
C ALA A 192 -1.83 14.50 18.00
N ASN A 193 -0.55 14.77 17.73
CA ASN A 193 0.23 14.03 16.75
C ASN A 193 0.41 12.55 17.13
N THR A 194 0.60 12.28 18.44
CA THR A 194 0.68 10.90 18.95
C THR A 194 -0.64 10.16 18.75
N ALA A 195 -1.76 10.76 19.14
CA ALA A 195 -3.08 10.16 18.95
C ALA A 195 -3.39 9.92 17.46
N MET A 196 -3.05 10.87 16.58
CA MET A 196 -3.23 10.73 15.14
C MET A 196 -2.39 9.57 14.57
N GLY A 197 -1.13 9.45 14.99
CA GLY A 197 -0.27 8.33 14.59
C GLY A 197 -0.82 6.98 15.04
N LEU A 198 -1.37 6.89 16.27
CA LEU A 198 -2.02 5.67 16.76
C LEU A 198 -3.29 5.32 15.96
N LEU A 199 -4.12 6.33 15.65
CA LEU A 199 -5.30 6.14 14.80
C LEU A 199 -4.91 5.67 13.40
N LEU A 200 -3.85 6.24 12.80
CA LEU A 200 -3.33 5.81 11.51
C LEU A 200 -2.89 4.34 11.54
N ILE A 201 -2.15 3.92 12.57
CA ILE A 201 -1.73 2.52 12.75
C ILE A 201 -2.95 1.60 12.86
N TYR A 202 -3.95 1.99 13.67
CA TYR A 202 -5.17 1.22 13.85
C TYR A 202 -5.91 1.00 12.52
N TRP A 203 -6.13 2.06 11.74
CA TRP A 203 -6.80 1.96 10.44
C TRP A 203 -5.97 1.20 9.40
N ALA A 204 -4.65 1.34 9.43
CA ALA A 204 -3.76 0.56 8.57
C ALA A 204 -3.85 -0.95 8.87
N MET A 205 -3.95 -1.33 10.14
CA MET A 205 -4.14 -2.72 10.56
C MET A 205 -5.51 -3.27 10.13
N ARG A 206 -6.59 -2.51 10.35
CA ARG A 206 -7.95 -2.84 9.88
C ARG A 206 -7.98 -3.11 8.37
N LEU A 207 -7.40 -2.21 7.59
CA LEU A 207 -7.28 -2.36 6.13
C LEU A 207 -6.47 -3.61 5.74
N ALA A 208 -5.38 -3.91 6.45
CA ALA A 208 -4.56 -5.09 6.19
C ALA A 208 -5.32 -6.41 6.47
N ARG A 209 -6.32 -6.38 7.36
CA ARG A 209 -7.14 -7.53 7.75
C ARG A 209 -8.46 -7.66 6.98
N GLY A 210 -8.65 -6.86 5.94
CA GLY A 210 -9.83 -6.94 5.07
C GLY A 210 -11.01 -6.07 5.49
N GLY A 211 -10.77 -5.06 6.33
CA GLY A 211 -11.80 -4.10 6.72
C GLY A 211 -11.92 -3.96 8.20
#